data_AF-A0A1J5Q3M3-F1
#
_entry.id   AF-A0A1J5Q3M3-F1
#
_cell.length_a   1.000
_cell.length_b   1.000
_cell.length_c   1.000
_cell.angle_alpha   90.00
_cell.angle_beta   90.00
_cell.angle_gamma   90.00
#
_symmetry.space_group_name_H-M   'P 1'
#
loop_
_entity.id
_entity.type
_entity.pdbx_description
1 polymer ?
#
loop_
_entity_poly.entity_id
_entity_poly.type
_entity_poly.pdbx_seq_one_letter_code
_entity_poly.pdbx_strand_id
1 'polypeptide(L)'
;MQETEARTQACVVLLVDTSFSMSMEGRWVPMKRTALALHTLIASRFRGDDLLLVGFGRTAATMEIERLVGLDAVWEKGTNLHHALLLANRHFRRHPDAQPVLLIVTDGEPTSHLEPDGEPWFDYPPSPLTIAHTVRELDAATRLGAHTTFFRLGDDPGLARFVDAMARRAGGSVVAPEADDLGAAVIGSYLDAHRGRDGFGATAWPA
;
A
#
# COMPACT_ATOMS: atom_id res chain seq x y z
N MET A 1 34.46 1.13 -19.98
CA MET A 1 33.61 -0.04 -19.73
C MET A 1 32.48 0.46 -18.86
N GLN A 2 31.32 0.78 -19.46
CA GLN A 2 30.15 1.24 -18.71
C GLN A 2 29.64 0.06 -17.90
N GLU A 3 29.81 0.11 -16.57
CA GLU A 3 29.04 -0.72 -15.66
C GLU A 3 27.58 -0.43 -15.93
N THR A 4 26.91 -1.38 -16.58
CA THR A 4 25.46 -1.41 -16.61
C THR A 4 25.07 -1.82 -15.21
N GLU A 5 24.92 -0.85 -14.30
CA GLU A 5 24.09 -1.03 -13.12
C GLU A 5 22.75 -1.53 -13.66
N ALA A 6 22.48 -2.83 -13.48
CA ALA A 6 21.16 -3.37 -13.68
C ALA A 6 20.27 -2.67 -12.65
N ARG A 7 19.70 -1.52 -13.00
CA ARG A 7 18.64 -0.89 -12.24
C ARG A 7 17.47 -1.87 -12.27
N THR A 8 17.41 -2.75 -11.27
CA THR A 8 16.26 -3.64 -11.02
C THR A 8 15.00 -2.80 -11.07
N GLN A 9 13.99 -3.17 -11.84
CA GLN A 9 12.76 -2.38 -11.88
C GLN A 9 12.04 -2.52 -10.52
N ALA A 10 11.33 -1.49 -10.05
CA ALA A 10 10.42 -1.67 -8.92
C ALA A 10 9.03 -2.08 -9.42
N CYS A 11 8.39 -3.01 -8.73
CA CYS A 11 6.99 -3.35 -8.91
C CYS A 11 6.23 -2.76 -7.74
N VAL A 12 5.60 -1.61 -7.96
CA VAL A 12 4.99 -0.76 -6.94
C VAL A 12 3.49 -1.01 -6.90
N VAL A 13 2.95 -1.28 -5.73
CA VAL A 13 1.51 -1.36 -5.50
C VAL A 13 1.12 -0.32 -4.46
N LEU A 14 0.22 0.60 -4.83
CA LEU A 14 -0.41 1.55 -3.91
C LEU A 14 -1.83 1.08 -3.62
N LEU A 15 -2.03 0.58 -2.41
CA LEU A 15 -3.34 0.23 -1.86
C LEU A 15 -3.94 1.47 -1.20
N VAL A 16 -5.14 1.86 -1.64
CA VAL A 16 -5.85 3.04 -1.17
C VAL A 16 -7.19 2.65 -0.54
N ASP A 17 -7.36 2.95 0.74
CA ASP A 17 -8.66 2.82 1.40
C ASP A 17 -9.66 3.83 0.81
N THR A 18 -10.81 3.31 0.38
CA THR A 18 -11.92 4.06 -0.23
C THR A 18 -13.19 4.01 0.63
N SER A 19 -13.06 3.56 1.88
CA SER A 19 -14.17 3.40 2.80
C SER A 19 -14.83 4.73 3.18
N PHE A 20 -16.00 4.60 3.79
CA PHE A 20 -16.82 5.72 4.24
C PHE A 20 -16.08 6.70 5.18
N SER A 21 -15.20 6.21 6.08
CA SER A 21 -14.43 7.03 7.03
C SER A 21 -13.49 8.00 6.31
N MET A 22 -12.77 7.51 5.30
CA MET A 22 -11.86 8.31 4.47
C MET A 22 -12.56 9.51 3.83
N SER A 23 -13.81 9.33 3.42
CA SER A 23 -14.63 10.37 2.81
C SER A 23 -15.20 11.33 3.85
N MET A 24 -15.70 10.81 4.99
CA MET A 24 -16.24 11.62 6.08
C MET A 24 -15.20 12.57 6.67
N GLU A 25 -13.96 12.10 6.80
CA GLU A 25 -12.87 12.82 7.46
C GLU A 25 -12.04 13.68 6.49
N GLY A 26 -12.50 13.84 5.25
CA GLY A 26 -11.86 14.71 4.25
C GLY A 26 -10.52 14.21 3.71
N ARG A 27 -10.15 12.96 4.01
CA ARG A 27 -8.86 12.33 3.61
C ARG A 27 -8.81 11.93 2.14
N TRP A 28 -9.96 11.84 1.48
CA TRP A 28 -10.06 11.38 0.09
C TRP A 28 -9.37 12.30 -0.93
N VAL A 29 -9.50 13.62 -0.78
CA VAL A 29 -8.89 14.57 -1.72
C VAL A 29 -7.35 14.56 -1.62
N PRO A 30 -6.74 14.65 -0.42
CA PRO A 30 -5.30 14.49 -0.27
C PRO A 30 -4.77 13.15 -0.79
N MET A 31 -5.53 12.07 -0.60
CA MET A 31 -5.18 10.75 -1.13
C MET A 31 -5.14 10.74 -2.67
N LYS A 32 -6.15 11.27 -3.35
CA LYS A 32 -6.13 11.38 -4.83
C LYS A 32 -4.92 12.18 -5.34
N ARG A 33 -4.63 13.31 -4.68
CA ARG A 33 -3.45 14.14 -5.02
C ARG A 33 -2.16 13.35 -4.86
N THR A 34 -2.05 12.57 -3.79
CA THR A 34 -0.90 11.71 -3.50
C THR A 34 -0.70 10.64 -4.58
N ALA A 35 -1.76 9.92 -4.93
CA ALA A 35 -1.70 8.90 -5.97
C ALA A 35 -1.30 9.50 -7.33
N LEU A 36 -1.84 10.67 -7.69
CA LEU A 36 -1.49 11.38 -8.92
C LEU A 36 -0.02 11.82 -8.92
N ALA A 37 0.47 12.33 -7.79
CA ALA A 37 1.86 12.75 -7.65
C ALA A 37 2.82 11.57 -7.77
N LEU A 38 2.52 10.43 -7.11
CA LEU A 38 3.31 9.20 -7.23
C LEU A 38 3.32 8.68 -8.67
N HIS A 39 2.15 8.60 -9.31
CA HIS A 39 2.03 8.18 -10.71
C HIS A 39 2.88 9.08 -11.63
N THR A 40 2.76 10.40 -11.47
CA THR A 40 3.53 11.38 -12.26
C THR A 40 5.03 11.22 -12.04
N LEU A 41 5.47 11.01 -10.79
CA LEU A 41 6.87 10.80 -10.45
C LEU A 41 7.44 9.55 -11.13
N ILE A 42 6.74 8.43 -11.04
CA ILE A 42 7.15 7.15 -11.64
C ILE A 42 7.20 7.29 -13.17
N ALA A 43 6.12 7.78 -13.79
CA ALA A 43 6.02 7.95 -15.24
C ALA A 43 7.07 8.94 -15.80
N SER A 44 7.47 9.95 -15.03
CA SER A 44 8.43 10.97 -15.50
C SER A 44 9.89 10.62 -15.22
N ARG A 45 10.21 10.10 -14.03
CA ARG A 45 11.60 9.92 -13.55
C ARG A 45 12.04 8.46 -13.37
N PHE A 46 11.10 7.54 -13.15
CA PHE A 46 11.39 6.12 -12.89
C PHE A 46 10.63 5.21 -13.88
N ARG A 47 10.76 5.49 -15.18
CA ARG A 47 10.01 4.83 -16.27
C ARG A 47 10.16 3.31 -16.36
N GLY A 48 11.13 2.74 -15.66
CA GLY A 48 11.31 1.29 -15.57
C GLY A 48 10.43 0.65 -14.50
N ASP A 49 9.92 1.41 -13.53
CA ASP A 49 9.09 0.90 -12.45
C ASP A 49 7.63 0.78 -12.93
N ASP A 50 6.97 -0.30 -12.49
CA ASP A 50 5.56 -0.56 -12.80
C ASP A 50 4.70 -0.23 -11.58
N LEU A 51 3.64 0.58 -11.77
CA LEU A 51 2.75 1.02 -10.70
C LEU A 51 1.35 0.44 -10.88
N LEU A 52 0.89 -0.33 -9.90
CA LEU A 52 -0.51 -0.73 -9.77
C LEU A 52 -1.21 0.06 -8.66
N LEU A 53 -2.30 0.73 -9.03
CA LEU A 53 -3.22 1.34 -8.07
C LEU A 53 -4.37 0.37 -7.76
N VAL A 54 -4.65 0.18 -6.48
CA VAL A 54 -5.78 -0.64 -6.01
C VAL A 54 -6.56 0.16 -4.99
N GLY A 55 -7.81 0.47 -5.30
CA GLY A 55 -8.75 1.00 -4.32
C GLY A 55 -9.46 -0.15 -3.62
N PHE A 56 -9.62 -0.06 -2.31
CA PHE A 56 -10.32 -1.07 -1.53
C PHE A 56 -11.33 -0.44 -0.56
N GLY A 57 -12.56 -0.94 -0.59
CA GLY A 57 -13.66 -0.65 0.32
C GLY A 57 -14.24 -1.98 0.77
N ARG A 58 -15.53 -2.25 0.54
CA ARG A 58 -16.12 -3.60 0.72
C ARG A 58 -15.44 -4.65 -0.17
N THR A 59 -15.08 -4.26 -1.38
CA THR A 59 -14.31 -5.04 -2.35
C THR A 59 -13.06 -4.24 -2.76
N ALA A 60 -12.09 -4.88 -3.40
CA ALA A 60 -10.93 -4.21 -3.96
C ALA A 60 -10.92 -4.36 -5.47
N ALA A 61 -10.44 -3.33 -6.18
CA ALA A 61 -10.29 -3.36 -7.62
C ALA A 61 -9.06 -2.57 -8.05
N THR A 62 -8.39 -3.06 -9.08
CA THR A 62 -7.34 -2.32 -9.78
C THR A 62 -7.97 -1.15 -10.53
N MET A 63 -7.28 -0.01 -10.59
CA MET A 63 -7.79 1.17 -11.27
C MET A 63 -6.69 1.97 -11.96
N GLU A 64 -7.05 2.61 -13.05
CA GLU A 64 -6.21 3.64 -13.68
C GLU A 64 -6.24 4.93 -12.87
N ILE A 65 -5.20 5.75 -13.00
CA ILE A 65 -5.08 6.99 -12.24
C ILE A 65 -6.22 7.97 -12.55
N GLU A 66 -6.67 8.05 -13.81
CA GLU A 66 -7.79 8.89 -14.23
C GLU A 66 -9.09 8.46 -13.56
N ARG A 67 -9.29 7.14 -13.42
CA ARG A 67 -10.46 6.59 -12.73
C ARG A 67 -10.42 6.93 -11.25
N LEU A 68 -9.27 6.80 -10.58
CA LEU A 68 -9.11 7.16 -9.18
C LEU A 68 -9.40 8.64 -8.94
N VAL A 69 -8.83 9.53 -9.77
CA VAL A 69 -9.01 10.98 -9.65
C VAL A 69 -10.47 11.38 -9.90
N GLY A 70 -11.14 10.74 -10.87
CA GLY A 70 -12.55 10.96 -11.19
C GLY A 70 -13.56 10.26 -10.28
N LEU A 71 -13.12 9.38 -9.37
CA LEU A 71 -14.04 8.60 -8.53
C LEU A 71 -14.72 9.47 -7.47
N ASP A 72 -16.04 9.53 -7.46
CA ASP A 72 -16.75 10.12 -6.32
C ASP A 72 -16.48 9.31 -5.05
N ALA A 73 -16.59 9.98 -3.90
CA ALA A 73 -16.55 9.30 -2.61
C ALA A 73 -17.65 8.23 -2.57
N VAL A 74 -17.25 6.96 -2.49
CA VAL A 74 -18.19 5.84 -2.45
C VAL A 74 -18.62 5.63 -1.00
N TRP A 75 -19.92 5.71 -0.74
CA TRP A 75 -20.48 5.54 0.59
C TRP A 75 -20.72 4.06 0.93
N GLU A 76 -19.72 3.20 0.70
CA GLU A 76 -19.78 1.79 1.04
C GLU A 76 -18.94 1.50 2.29
N LYS A 77 -19.57 0.85 3.29
CA LYS A 77 -18.86 0.43 4.50
C LYS A 77 -17.99 -0.78 4.20
N GLY A 78 -16.81 -0.85 4.79
CA GLY A 78 -15.92 -2.00 4.69
C GLY A 78 -14.52 -1.61 4.26
N THR A 79 -13.55 -2.34 4.79
CA THR A 79 -12.12 -2.16 4.56
C THR A 79 -11.54 -3.53 4.19
N ASN A 80 -11.55 -3.87 2.91
CA ASN A 80 -11.17 -5.19 2.41
C ASN A 80 -9.68 -5.24 2.01
N LEU A 81 -8.83 -5.01 3.01
CA LEU A 81 -7.37 -5.10 2.83
C LEU A 81 -6.94 -6.52 2.40
N HIS A 82 -7.69 -7.56 2.78
CA HIS A 82 -7.46 -8.93 2.30
C HIS A 82 -7.52 -9.01 0.76
N HIS A 83 -8.59 -8.51 0.14
CA HIS A 83 -8.73 -8.52 -1.32
C HIS A 83 -7.66 -7.64 -1.99
N ALA A 84 -7.37 -6.49 -1.40
CA ALA A 84 -6.33 -5.60 -1.91
C ALA A 84 -4.94 -6.28 -1.95
N LEU A 85 -4.59 -7.02 -0.90
CA LEU A 85 -3.35 -7.81 -0.83
C LEU A 85 -3.34 -8.98 -1.81
N LEU A 86 -4.47 -9.64 -2.08
CA LEU A 86 -4.56 -10.66 -3.13
C LEU A 86 -4.18 -10.08 -4.51
N LEU A 87 -4.68 -8.89 -4.82
CA LEU A 87 -4.36 -8.19 -6.07
C LEU A 87 -2.89 -7.77 -6.11
N ALA A 88 -2.36 -7.25 -5.01
CA ALA A 88 -0.94 -6.89 -4.88
C ALA A 88 -0.03 -8.11 -5.11
N ASN A 89 -0.29 -9.22 -4.41
CA ASN A 89 0.46 -10.46 -4.53
C ASN A 89 0.42 -11.03 -5.95
N ARG A 90 -0.74 -10.94 -6.64
CA ARG A 90 -0.86 -11.31 -8.04
C ARG A 90 0.00 -10.43 -8.95
N HIS A 91 0.12 -9.14 -8.64
CA HIS A 91 0.95 -8.22 -9.40
C HIS A 91 2.44 -8.48 -9.21
N PHE A 92 2.89 -8.66 -7.96
CA PHE A 92 4.28 -9.01 -7.65
C PHE A 92 4.72 -10.32 -8.32
N ARG A 93 3.89 -11.37 -8.30
CA ARG A 93 4.21 -12.65 -8.98
C ARG A 93 4.35 -12.53 -10.50
N ARG A 94 3.77 -11.51 -11.13
CA ARG A 94 3.93 -11.24 -12.58
C ARG A 94 5.22 -10.50 -12.90
N HIS A 95 5.92 -9.97 -11.91
CA HIS A 95 7.16 -9.22 -12.04
C HIS A 95 8.26 -9.85 -11.16
N PRO A 96 8.67 -11.10 -11.42
CA PRO A 96 9.61 -11.84 -10.56
C PRO A 96 11.00 -11.20 -10.49
N ASP A 97 11.40 -10.45 -11.52
CA ASP A 97 12.71 -9.78 -11.60
C ASP A 97 12.69 -8.35 -11.03
N ALA A 98 11.53 -7.88 -10.56
CA ALA A 98 11.36 -6.54 -10.01
C ALA A 98 11.30 -6.57 -8.48
N GLN A 99 11.80 -5.52 -7.83
CA GLN A 99 11.70 -5.35 -6.38
C GLN A 99 10.26 -4.98 -5.99
N PRO A 100 9.53 -5.79 -5.20
CA PRO A 100 8.19 -5.44 -4.79
C PRO A 100 8.18 -4.31 -3.75
N VAL A 101 7.33 -3.31 -3.96
CA VAL A 101 7.10 -2.18 -3.05
C VAL A 101 5.60 -2.10 -2.77
N LEU A 102 5.22 -2.20 -1.50
CA LEU A 102 3.82 -2.23 -1.06
C LEU A 102 3.53 -1.02 -0.18
N LEU A 103 2.72 -0.10 -0.70
CA LEU A 103 2.33 1.13 -0.02
C LEU A 103 0.86 1.02 0.35
N ILE A 104 0.52 1.10 1.64
CA ILE A 104 -0.84 0.86 2.14
C ILE A 104 -1.33 2.11 2.85
N VAL A 105 -2.32 2.81 2.29
CA VAL A 105 -2.97 3.96 2.93
C VAL A 105 -4.31 3.53 3.51
N THR A 106 -4.48 3.68 4.82
CA THR A 106 -5.70 3.26 5.53
C THR A 106 -5.99 4.14 6.74
N ASP A 107 -7.28 4.32 7.06
CA ASP A 107 -7.75 4.92 8.31
C ASP A 107 -8.55 3.95 9.20
N GLY A 108 -8.53 2.65 8.85
CA GLY A 108 -9.30 1.64 9.56
C GLY A 108 -8.66 0.25 9.59
N GLU A 109 -9.16 -0.57 10.50
CA GLU A 109 -8.86 -2.01 10.59
C GLU A 109 -9.61 -2.76 9.48
N PRO A 110 -9.11 -3.93 9.04
CA PRO A 110 -9.76 -4.70 7.97
C PRO A 110 -11.10 -5.28 8.45
N THR A 111 -12.20 -4.74 7.96
CA THR A 111 -13.57 -5.15 8.33
C THR A 111 -14.21 -6.10 7.31
N SER A 112 -13.56 -6.31 6.17
CA SER A 112 -14.04 -7.16 5.08
C SER A 112 -12.98 -8.13 4.56
N HIS A 113 -13.44 -9.27 4.07
CA HIS A 113 -12.63 -10.24 3.32
C HIS A 113 -13.48 -10.87 2.20
N LEU A 114 -12.85 -11.43 1.16
CA LEU A 114 -13.55 -12.29 0.21
C LEU A 114 -13.71 -13.71 0.76
N GLU A 115 -14.92 -14.26 0.62
CA GLU A 115 -15.20 -15.67 0.81
C GLU A 115 -14.70 -16.50 -0.41
N PRO A 116 -14.64 -17.85 -0.30
CA PRO A 116 -14.12 -18.69 -1.38
C PRO A 116 -14.88 -18.60 -2.71
N ASP A 117 -16.15 -18.20 -2.68
CA ASP A 117 -16.99 -17.94 -3.86
C ASP A 117 -16.74 -16.56 -4.49
N GLY A 118 -15.92 -15.71 -3.86
CA GLY A 118 -15.59 -14.37 -4.31
C GLY A 118 -16.52 -13.28 -3.80
N GLU A 119 -17.53 -13.62 -2.99
CA GLU A 119 -18.42 -12.63 -2.40
C GLU A 119 -17.75 -11.93 -1.21
N PRO A 120 -18.01 -10.63 -1.00
CA PRO A 120 -17.44 -9.90 0.12
C PRO A 120 -18.22 -10.16 1.41
N TRP A 121 -17.53 -10.66 2.42
CA TRP A 121 -18.01 -10.69 3.79
C TRP A 121 -17.67 -9.37 4.52
N PHE A 122 -18.49 -9.00 5.50
CA PHE A 122 -18.24 -7.84 6.35
C PHE A 122 -18.76 -8.03 7.78
N ASP A 123 -18.01 -7.49 8.73
CA ASP A 123 -18.44 -7.31 10.12
C ASP A 123 -17.74 -6.09 10.74
N TYR A 124 -18.36 -5.55 11.78
CA TYR A 124 -17.79 -4.47 12.57
C TYR A 124 -18.12 -4.68 14.05
N PRO A 125 -17.12 -4.85 14.95
CA PRO A 125 -15.67 -4.85 14.68
C PRO A 125 -15.17 -5.97 13.74
N PRO A 126 -13.92 -5.90 13.23
CA PRO A 126 -13.33 -6.98 12.43
C PRO A 126 -13.44 -8.36 13.09
N SER A 127 -13.89 -9.38 12.34
CA SER A 127 -13.80 -10.74 12.86
C SER A 127 -12.35 -11.24 12.92
N PRO A 128 -12.06 -12.19 13.82
CA PRO A 128 -10.78 -12.90 13.83
C PRO A 128 -10.45 -13.55 12.48
N LEU A 129 -11.47 -14.01 11.73
CA LEU A 129 -11.29 -14.62 10.42
C LEU A 129 -10.81 -13.59 9.38
N THR A 130 -11.41 -12.40 9.34
CA THR A 130 -10.94 -11.31 8.46
C THR A 130 -9.49 -10.96 8.76
N ILE A 131 -9.16 -10.78 10.03
CA ILE A 131 -7.79 -10.47 10.46
C ILE A 131 -6.83 -11.58 10.00
N ALA A 132 -7.19 -12.85 10.20
CA ALA A 132 -6.37 -13.98 9.79
C ALA A 132 -6.14 -14.03 8.27
N HIS A 133 -7.18 -13.75 7.47
CA HIS A 133 -7.06 -13.67 6.01
C HIS A 133 -6.15 -12.52 5.57
N THR A 134 -6.32 -11.33 6.14
CA THR A 134 -5.46 -10.17 5.86
C THR A 134 -4.01 -10.45 6.22
N VAL A 135 -3.75 -11.00 7.41
CA VAL A 135 -2.40 -11.37 7.89
C VAL A 135 -1.75 -12.38 6.94
N ARG A 136 -2.48 -13.41 6.52
CA ARG A 136 -1.96 -14.47 5.64
C ARG A 136 -1.49 -13.91 4.29
N GLU A 137 -2.24 -12.96 3.72
CA GLU A 137 -1.86 -12.33 2.45
C GLU A 137 -0.77 -11.27 2.63
N LEU A 138 -0.69 -10.60 3.78
CA LEU A 138 0.43 -9.73 4.11
C LEU A 138 1.74 -10.54 4.21
N ASP A 139 1.71 -11.69 4.89
CA ASP A 139 2.86 -12.60 4.96
C ASP A 139 3.27 -13.10 3.58
N ALA A 140 2.31 -13.29 2.67
CA ALA A 140 2.61 -13.67 1.30
C ALA A 140 3.34 -12.55 0.54
N ALA A 141 2.96 -11.29 0.75
CA ALA A 141 3.70 -10.14 0.22
C ALA A 141 5.12 -10.07 0.78
N THR A 142 5.28 -10.26 2.10
CA THR A 142 6.60 -10.29 2.75
C THR A 142 7.48 -11.43 2.22
N ARG A 143 6.93 -12.63 1.98
CA ARG A 143 7.67 -13.75 1.37
C ARG A 143 8.10 -13.48 -0.07
N LEU A 144 7.39 -12.60 -0.79
CA LEU A 144 7.78 -12.12 -2.11
C LEU A 144 8.86 -11.02 -2.04
N GLY A 145 9.28 -10.61 -0.84
CA GLY A 145 10.30 -9.58 -0.63
C GLY A 145 9.75 -8.16 -0.64
N ALA A 146 8.44 -7.97 -0.43
CA ALA A 146 7.83 -6.64 -0.49
C ALA A 146 8.30 -5.70 0.62
N HIS A 147 8.86 -4.55 0.23
CA HIS A 147 9.07 -3.43 1.14
C HIS A 147 7.72 -2.79 1.45
N THR A 148 7.22 -3.02 2.66
CA THR A 148 5.88 -2.62 3.06
C THR A 148 5.90 -1.37 3.93
N THR A 149 5.11 -0.36 3.56
CA THR A 149 4.87 0.83 4.38
C THR A 149 3.38 1.06 4.55
N PHE A 150 2.96 1.20 5.81
CA PHE A 150 1.60 1.61 6.17
C PHE A 150 1.56 3.12 6.41
N PHE A 151 0.65 3.81 5.76
CA PHE A 151 0.28 5.20 6.01
C PHE A 151 -1.03 5.19 6.78
N ARG A 152 -0.92 5.28 8.11
CA ARG A 152 -2.09 5.33 8.98
C ARG A 152 -2.59 6.76 9.02
N LEU A 153 -3.83 6.98 8.60
CA LEU A 153 -4.49 8.25 8.76
C LEU A 153 -5.37 8.22 10.02
N GLY A 154 -5.34 9.31 10.78
CA GLY A 154 -6.09 9.44 12.04
C GLY A 154 -5.36 8.96 13.29
N ASP A 155 -5.99 9.26 14.42
CA ASP A 155 -5.38 9.22 15.75
C ASP A 155 -5.89 8.09 16.65
N ASP A 156 -6.69 7.16 16.13
CA ASP A 156 -7.24 6.08 16.94
C ASP A 156 -6.10 5.20 17.54
N PRO A 157 -5.98 5.13 18.88
CA PRO A 157 -4.90 4.36 19.51
C PRO A 157 -5.02 2.85 19.31
N GLY A 158 -6.23 2.33 19.05
CA GLY A 158 -6.48 0.91 18.76
C GLY A 158 -5.90 0.54 17.40
N LEU A 159 -6.32 1.27 16.37
CA LEU A 159 -5.82 1.19 15.01
C LEU A 159 -4.30 1.36 14.98
N ALA A 160 -3.76 2.32 15.74
CA ALA A 160 -2.33 2.52 15.87
C ALA A 160 -1.60 1.22 16.27
N ARG A 161 -2.05 0.59 17.35
CA ARG A 161 -1.46 -0.67 17.83
C ARG A 161 -1.63 -1.81 16.82
N PHE A 162 -2.78 -1.88 16.15
CA PHE A 162 -3.07 -2.89 15.14
C PHE A 162 -2.14 -2.77 13.94
N VAL A 163 -2.07 -1.56 13.34
CA VAL A 163 -1.22 -1.28 12.17
C VAL A 163 0.25 -1.46 12.53
N ASP A 164 0.69 -1.03 13.71
CA ASP A 164 2.07 -1.26 14.17
C ASP A 164 2.39 -2.76 14.29
N ALA A 165 1.44 -3.59 14.73
CA ALA A 165 1.63 -5.03 14.79
C ALA A 165 1.74 -5.66 13.40
N MET A 166 0.91 -5.21 12.45
CA MET A 166 0.95 -5.65 11.05
C MET A 166 2.28 -5.26 10.38
N ALA A 167 2.71 -4.01 10.55
CA ALA A 167 3.97 -3.52 10.00
C ALA A 167 5.17 -4.26 10.57
N ARG A 168 5.25 -4.43 11.89
CA ARG A 168 6.32 -5.23 12.53
C ARG A 168 6.36 -6.66 12.00
N ARG A 169 5.19 -7.29 11.82
CA ARG A 169 5.10 -8.64 11.26
C ARG A 169 5.64 -8.72 9.84
N ALA A 170 5.33 -7.71 9.02
CA ALA A 170 5.80 -7.62 7.64
C ALA A 170 7.28 -7.20 7.51
N GLY A 171 7.96 -6.85 8.61
CA GLY A 171 9.27 -6.21 8.58
C GLY A 171 9.23 -4.81 7.95
N GLY A 172 8.06 -4.18 7.95
CA GLY A 172 7.79 -2.88 7.32
C GLY A 172 7.79 -1.72 8.30
N SER A 173 7.36 -0.56 7.81
CA SER A 173 7.28 0.69 8.58
C SER A 173 5.85 1.24 8.65
N VAL A 174 5.60 2.07 9.66
CA VAL A 174 4.38 2.88 9.78
C VAL A 174 4.75 4.35 9.72
N VAL A 175 4.03 5.10 8.90
CA VAL A 175 4.05 6.56 8.87
C VAL A 175 2.65 7.03 9.21
N ALA A 176 2.53 7.98 10.13
CA ALA A 176 1.26 8.59 10.50
C ALA A 176 1.27 10.07 10.10
N PRO A 177 1.07 10.39 8.80
CA PRO A 177 1.07 11.76 8.34
C PRO A 177 -0.28 12.42 8.64
N GLU A 178 -0.25 13.74 8.80
CA GLU A 178 -1.46 14.54 8.59
C GLU A 178 -1.94 14.39 7.15
N ALA A 179 -3.24 14.62 6.92
CA ALA A 179 -3.82 14.41 5.59
C ALA A 179 -3.10 15.24 4.50
N ASP A 180 -2.68 16.47 4.81
CA ASP A 180 -1.96 17.35 3.88
C ASP A 180 -0.51 16.92 3.61
N ASP A 181 0.11 16.16 4.52
CA ASP A 181 1.49 15.67 4.41
C ASP A 181 1.59 14.25 3.80
N LEU A 182 0.45 13.60 3.56
CA LEU A 182 0.37 12.25 3.00
C LEU A 182 1.17 12.11 1.69
N GLY A 183 1.12 13.12 0.83
CA GLY A 183 1.83 13.12 -0.44
C GLY A 183 3.35 13.01 -0.28
N ALA A 184 3.91 13.82 0.61
CA ALA A 184 5.34 13.80 0.91
C ALA A 184 5.76 12.47 1.56
N ALA A 185 4.95 11.96 2.48
CA ALA A 185 5.21 10.69 3.16
C ALA A 185 5.25 9.49 2.18
N VAL A 186 4.26 9.38 1.28
CA VAL A 186 4.19 8.30 0.30
C VAL A 186 5.34 8.36 -0.69
N ILE A 187 5.64 9.54 -1.22
CA ILE A 187 6.76 9.74 -2.14
C ILE A 187 8.09 9.44 -1.46
N GLY A 188 8.30 9.92 -0.23
CA GLY A 188 9.51 9.66 0.54
C GLY A 188 9.73 8.17 0.75
N SER A 189 8.70 7.43 1.17
CA SER A 189 8.81 5.98 1.39
C SER A 189 9.08 5.20 0.10
N TYR A 190 8.48 5.60 -1.02
CA TYR A 190 8.81 5.03 -2.34
C TYR A 190 10.26 5.29 -2.71
N LEU A 191 10.75 6.52 -2.55
CA LEU A 191 12.15 6.87 -2.83
C LEU A 191 13.11 6.14 -1.92
N ASP A 192 12.79 5.93 -0.65
CA ASP A 192 13.64 5.20 0.29
C ASP A 192 13.69 3.71 -0.02
N ALA A 193 12.57 3.10 -0.40
CA ALA A 193 12.55 1.74 -0.95
C ALA A 193 13.37 1.64 -2.25
N HIS A 194 13.40 2.71 -3.05
CA HIS A 194 14.21 2.80 -4.24
C HIS A 194 15.71 3.04 -3.94
N ARG A 195 16.06 3.77 -2.87
CA ARG A 195 17.44 4.11 -2.45
C ARG A 195 18.10 3.06 -1.58
N GLY A 196 17.35 2.28 -0.81
CA GLY A 196 17.87 1.11 -0.08
C GLY A 196 18.59 0.11 -1.00
N ARG A 197 18.42 0.28 -2.31
CA ARG A 197 19.11 -0.41 -3.40
C ARG A 197 20.51 0.13 -3.71
N ASP A 198 20.76 1.42 -3.52
CA ASP A 198 22.05 2.06 -3.79
C ASP A 198 23.03 1.89 -2.59
N GLY A 199 22.54 1.42 -1.44
CA GLY A 199 23.27 1.36 -0.17
C GLY A 199 23.97 0.04 0.17
N PHE A 200 23.76 -1.06 -0.58
CA PHE A 200 24.50 -2.32 -0.38
C PHE A 200 25.83 -2.33 -1.17
N GLY A 201 26.56 -1.22 -1.07
CA GLY A 201 27.80 -1.00 -1.81
C GLY A 201 28.62 0.21 -1.35
N ALA A 202 28.53 0.66 -0.09
CA ALA A 202 29.51 1.62 0.43
C ALA A 202 29.64 1.58 1.96
N THR A 203 30.82 1.14 2.39
CA THR A 203 31.53 1.52 3.62
C THR A 203 30.94 1.14 4.98
N ALA A 204 31.62 0.17 5.60
CA ALA A 204 31.78 0.05 7.05
C ALA A 204 32.15 1.40 7.69
N TRP A 205 31.50 1.74 8.79
CA TRP A 205 32.04 2.74 9.72
C TRP A 205 33.01 2.05 10.69
N PRO A 206 34.21 2.60 10.92
CA PRO A 206 35.11 2.11 11.95
C PRO A 206 34.59 2.47 13.35
N ALA A 207 35.09 1.69 14.31
CA ALA A 207 34.72 1.63 15.73
C ALA A 207 34.70 2.96 16.49
#